data_AF-A0A914UPY2-F1
#
_entry.id   AF-A0A914UPY2-F1
#
_cell.length_a   1.000
_cell.length_b   1.000
_cell.length_c   1.000
_cell.angle_alpha   90.00
_cell.angle_beta   90.00
_cell.angle_gamma   90.00
#
_symmetry.space_group_name_H-M   'P 1'
#
loop_
_entity.id
_entity.type
_entity.pdbx_description
1 polymer ?
#
loop_
_entity_poly.entity_id
_entity_poly.type
_entity_poly.pdbx_seq_one_letter_code
_entity_poly.pdbx_strand_id
1 'polypeptide(L)'
;MAPALDSALRRGSNECGKKKKRVGPGVTFGGGRIAVDLWKTAGTSARHFFLTHCHTDHTHGLTPSWRHGPIYCSPITARLLKVMFDLDDSLLRPLEVNESHQLADFCVTLLEANHCPGAVMFLFESDSFGTVLCTGDMRHDHRMEKMFATEPAFMRLQKLTIDHIYLDNTYLDEKIAEFPTREEAISE
;
A
#
# COMPACT_ATOMS: atom_id res chain seq x y z
N MET A 1 -41.62 37.99 40.68
CA MET A 1 -41.34 36.71 41.36
C MET A 1 -40.61 35.81 40.39
N ALA A 2 -39.30 35.70 40.55
CA ALA A 2 -38.46 34.71 39.88
C ALA A 2 -38.07 33.65 40.92
N PRO A 3 -37.99 32.36 40.58
CA PRO A 3 -37.30 31.40 41.40
C PRO A 3 -35.81 31.35 41.00
N ALA A 4 -34.95 31.32 42.02
CA ALA A 4 -33.52 31.13 41.90
C ALA A 4 -33.13 29.69 42.27
N LEU A 5 -32.02 29.26 41.65
CA LEU A 5 -31.05 28.22 42.02
C LEU A 5 -31.45 26.74 41.89
N ASP A 6 -30.72 26.02 41.02
CA ASP A 6 -29.77 25.03 41.53
C ASP A 6 -28.45 25.04 40.74
N SER A 7 -27.37 25.00 41.50
CA SER A 7 -25.98 25.05 41.10
C SER A 7 -25.42 23.63 41.01
N ALA A 8 -25.03 23.19 39.82
CA ALA A 8 -24.18 22.02 39.68
C ALA A 8 -23.08 22.28 38.66
N LEU A 9 -21.95 22.75 39.18
CA LEU A 9 -20.63 22.64 38.57
C LEU A 9 -20.42 21.19 38.07
N ARG A 10 -20.33 21.02 36.75
CA ARG A 10 -19.52 19.94 36.16
C ARG A 10 -18.53 20.56 35.21
N ARG A 11 -17.31 20.67 35.71
CA ARG A 11 -16.09 20.95 34.95
C ARG A 11 -16.04 19.91 33.82
N GLY A 12 -16.27 20.34 32.59
CA GLY A 12 -15.94 19.55 31.42
C GLY A 12 -14.43 19.35 31.41
N SER A 13 -14.02 18.12 31.65
CA SER A 13 -12.63 17.68 31.54
C SER A 13 -12.11 18.06 30.16
N ASN A 14 -11.06 18.89 30.11
CA ASN A 14 -10.21 18.98 28.93
C ASN A 14 -9.48 17.63 28.78
N GLU A 15 -10.17 16.63 28.24
CA GLU A 15 -9.49 15.47 27.68
C GLU A 15 -8.81 15.95 26.40
N CYS A 16 -7.53 16.28 26.52
CA CYS A 16 -6.61 16.37 25.40
C CYS A 16 -6.65 15.02 24.68
N GLY A 17 -7.52 14.93 23.66
CA GLY A 17 -7.64 13.75 22.82
C GLY A 17 -6.26 13.41 22.29
N LYS A 18 -5.70 12.30 22.78
CA LYS A 18 -4.47 11.73 22.21
C LYS A 18 -4.73 11.57 20.72
N LYS A 19 -4.07 12.37 19.87
CA LYS A 19 -4.11 12.18 18.42
C LYS A 19 -3.81 10.70 18.18
N LYS A 20 -4.78 9.95 17.65
CA LYS A 20 -4.55 8.56 17.22
C LYS A 20 -3.30 8.61 16.35
N LYS A 21 -2.24 7.90 16.74
CA LYS A 21 -1.05 7.77 15.89
C LYS A 21 -1.57 7.21 14.56
N ARG A 22 -1.46 7.99 13.48
CA ARG A 22 -1.67 7.47 12.14
C ARG A 22 -0.67 6.33 11.96
N VAL A 23 -1.18 5.10 12.00
CA VAL A 23 -0.46 3.94 11.52
C VAL A 23 -0.47 4.10 10.01
N GLY A 24 0.70 4.05 9.37
CA GLY A 24 0.79 4.09 7.91
C GLY A 24 0.06 2.89 7.28
N PRO A 25 -0.09 2.86 5.95
CA PRO A 25 -0.82 1.80 5.26
C PRO A 25 -0.12 0.44 5.33
N GLY A 26 1.11 0.39 5.86
CA GLY A 26 1.95 -0.79 5.83
C GLY A 26 1.40 -2.00 6.56
N VAL A 27 1.66 -3.18 6.00
CA VAL A 27 1.15 -4.48 6.46
C VAL A 27 2.27 -5.50 6.56
N THR A 28 2.04 -6.54 7.38
CA THR A 28 2.93 -7.71 7.47
C THR A 28 2.15 -9.01 7.43
N PHE A 29 2.69 -10.02 6.75
CA PHE A 29 2.13 -11.37 6.68
C PHE A 29 3.24 -12.41 6.48
N GLY A 30 2.88 -13.67 6.21
CA GLY A 30 3.84 -14.76 6.00
C GLY A 30 4.70 -15.06 7.22
N GLY A 31 4.09 -15.04 8.42
CA GLY A 31 4.79 -15.15 9.71
C GLY A 31 5.57 -13.89 10.10
N GLY A 32 5.19 -12.73 9.57
CA GLY A 32 5.84 -11.43 9.81
C GLY A 32 7.09 -11.18 8.96
N ARG A 33 7.43 -12.10 8.05
CA ARG A 33 8.66 -12.05 7.23
C ARG A 33 8.55 -11.09 6.04
N ILE A 34 7.33 -10.83 5.58
CA ILE A 34 7.04 -9.95 4.44
C ILE A 34 6.39 -8.69 4.98
N ALA A 35 6.94 -7.54 4.59
CA ALA A 35 6.44 -6.21 4.90
C ALA A 35 6.17 -5.45 3.60
N VAL A 36 4.99 -4.87 3.46
CA VAL A 36 4.61 -3.99 2.35
C VAL A 36 4.37 -2.60 2.93
N ASP A 37 5.01 -1.57 2.37
CA ASP A 37 4.89 -0.15 2.77
C ASP A 37 5.13 0.12 4.28
N LEU A 38 5.97 -0.70 4.91
CA LEU A 38 6.27 -0.62 6.33
C LEU A 38 7.77 -0.46 6.59
N TRP A 39 8.14 0.70 7.13
CA TRP A 39 9.55 1.08 7.36
C TRP A 39 9.92 1.21 8.83
N LYS A 40 8.95 1.06 9.74
CA LYS A 40 9.21 0.95 11.18
C LYS A 40 9.31 -0.54 11.52
N THR A 41 10.54 -1.04 11.56
CA THR A 41 10.84 -2.48 11.69
C THR A 41 10.90 -2.98 13.13
N ALA A 42 10.92 -2.07 14.12
CA ALA A 42 10.94 -2.44 15.53
C ALA A 42 9.71 -3.30 15.88
N GLY A 43 9.96 -4.52 16.37
CA GLY A 43 8.92 -5.49 16.70
C GLY A 43 8.43 -6.35 15.53
N THR A 44 9.05 -6.23 14.36
CA THR A 44 8.77 -7.09 13.19
C THR A 44 9.91 -8.10 12.97
N SER A 45 9.59 -9.25 12.37
CA SER A 45 10.56 -10.25 11.88
C SER A 45 10.81 -10.11 10.36
N ALA A 46 10.46 -8.96 9.79
CA ALA A 46 10.45 -8.74 8.35
C ALA A 46 11.87 -8.78 7.78
N ARG A 47 12.00 -9.47 6.66
CA ARG A 47 13.26 -9.62 5.90
C ARG A 47 13.10 -9.34 4.41
N HIS A 48 11.85 -9.30 3.93
CA HIS A 48 11.48 -8.91 2.58
C HIS A 48 10.62 -7.65 2.66
N PHE A 49 11.10 -6.55 2.11
CA PHE A 49 10.42 -5.25 2.15
C PHE A 49 9.98 -4.86 0.76
N PHE A 50 8.70 -4.56 0.61
CA PHE A 50 8.08 -4.18 -0.65
C PHE A 50 7.57 -2.75 -0.56
N LEU A 51 7.80 -1.96 -1.61
CA LEU A 51 7.22 -0.62 -1.77
C LEU A 51 6.30 -0.62 -2.98
N THR A 52 5.02 -0.31 -2.76
CA THR A 52 4.01 -0.22 -3.82
C THR A 52 4.27 0.98 -4.72
N HIS A 53 4.52 2.16 -4.13
CA HIS A 53 4.76 3.40 -4.86
C HIS A 53 5.38 4.51 -3.99
N CYS A 54 5.91 5.56 -4.62
CA CYS A 54 6.62 6.66 -3.94
C CYS A 54 5.70 7.80 -3.45
N HIS A 55 4.67 7.50 -2.65
CA HIS A 55 3.98 8.52 -1.84
C HIS A 55 4.55 8.60 -0.42
N THR A 56 4.43 9.77 0.21
CA THR A 56 5.10 10.09 1.48
C THR A 56 4.59 9.29 2.68
N ASP A 57 3.31 8.92 2.68
CA ASP A 57 2.69 8.06 3.68
C ASP A 57 3.06 6.58 3.48
N HIS A 58 3.25 6.13 2.24
CA HIS A 58 3.77 4.78 1.93
C HIS A 58 5.28 4.66 2.17
N THR A 59 6.03 5.75 2.14
CA THR A 59 7.48 5.79 2.44
C THR A 59 7.78 6.30 3.86
N HIS A 60 6.75 6.50 4.69
CA HIS A 60 6.93 7.08 6.02
C HIS A 60 7.79 6.20 6.93
N GLY A 61 8.98 6.71 7.27
CA GLY A 61 9.97 6.01 8.10
C GLY A 61 11.11 5.38 7.30
N LEU A 62 11.05 5.36 5.97
CA LEU A 62 12.20 5.05 5.13
C LEU A 62 13.22 6.18 5.24
N THR A 63 14.50 5.82 5.32
CA THR A 63 15.59 6.79 5.48
C THR A 63 16.77 6.41 4.57
N PRO A 64 17.66 7.35 4.21
CA PRO A 64 18.91 7.05 3.49
C PRO A 64 19.79 6.01 4.21
N SER A 65 19.70 5.96 5.54
CA SER A 65 20.37 4.98 6.39
C SER A 65 19.68 3.63 6.48
N TRP A 66 18.74 3.31 5.58
CA TRP A 66 18.04 2.02 5.58
C TRP A 66 19.02 0.86 5.45
N ARG A 67 19.04 -0.06 6.43
CA ARG A 67 19.93 -1.25 6.43
C ARG A 67 19.22 -2.54 6.87
N HIS A 68 17.88 -2.55 6.89
CA HIS A 68 17.11 -3.70 7.38
C HIS A 68 16.94 -4.82 6.34
N GLY A 69 17.11 -4.52 5.05
CA GLY A 69 17.01 -5.51 4.00
C GLY A 69 16.80 -4.89 2.61
N PRO A 70 16.80 -5.72 1.55
CA PRO A 70 16.51 -5.26 0.20
C PRO A 70 15.06 -4.77 0.05
N ILE A 71 14.87 -3.78 -0.82
CA ILE A 71 13.58 -3.18 -1.15
C ILE A 71 13.17 -3.62 -2.55
N TYR A 72 12.09 -4.40 -2.61
CA TYR A 72 11.46 -4.87 -3.84
C TYR A 72 10.39 -3.87 -4.29
N CYS A 73 10.45 -3.44 -5.55
CA CYS A 73 9.52 -2.46 -6.10
C CYS A 73 9.56 -2.49 -7.64
N SER A 74 8.74 -1.68 -8.30
CA SER A 74 8.82 -1.52 -9.76
C SER A 74 10.11 -0.80 -10.19
N PRO A 75 10.55 -0.91 -11.46
CA PRO A 75 11.75 -0.23 -11.95
C PRO A 75 11.66 1.30 -11.86
N ILE A 76 10.46 1.87 -12.01
CA ILE A 76 10.22 3.32 -11.85
C ILE A 76 10.40 3.70 -10.37
N THR A 77 9.77 2.97 -9.46
CA THR A 77 9.86 3.21 -8.01
C THR A 77 11.31 3.11 -7.52
N ALA A 78 12.09 2.13 -8.01
CA ALA A 78 13.52 2.02 -7.67
C ALA A 78 14.32 3.26 -8.06
N ARG A 79 14.09 3.81 -9.27
CA ARG A 79 14.74 5.05 -9.71
C ARG A 79 14.33 6.25 -8.87
N LEU A 80 13.05 6.36 -8.51
CA LEU A 80 12.55 7.43 -7.65
C LEU A 80 13.16 7.34 -6.24
N LEU A 81 13.24 6.14 -5.66
CA LEU A 81 13.84 5.92 -4.35
C LEU A 81 15.31 6.37 -4.31
N LYS A 82 16.07 6.11 -5.37
CA LYS A 82 17.45 6.58 -5.49
C LYS A 82 17.54 8.11 -5.45
N VAL A 83 16.65 8.80 -6.18
CA VAL A 83 16.62 10.27 -6.21
C VAL A 83 16.12 10.86 -4.89
N MET A 84 15.11 10.25 -4.27
CA MET A 84 14.44 10.77 -3.08
C MET A 84 15.22 10.54 -1.77
N PHE A 85 15.92 9.40 -1.68
CA PHE A 85 16.54 8.96 -0.43
C PHE A 85 18.03 8.63 -0.56
N ASP A 86 18.63 8.78 -1.75
CA ASP A 86 20.04 8.44 -2.01
C ASP A 86 20.40 7.03 -1.51
N LEU A 87 19.52 6.07 -1.79
CA LEU A 87 19.72 4.68 -1.40
C LEU A 87 20.78 4.02 -2.27
N ASP A 88 21.58 3.17 -1.64
CA ASP A 88 22.57 2.34 -2.32
C ASP A 88 21.87 1.36 -3.28
N ASP A 89 22.37 1.25 -4.51
CA ASP A 89 21.81 0.36 -5.55
C ASP A 89 21.78 -1.12 -5.08
N SER A 90 22.69 -1.51 -4.19
CA SER A 90 22.72 -2.85 -3.60
C SER A 90 21.54 -3.15 -2.69
N LEU A 91 20.77 -2.15 -2.26
CA LEU A 91 19.52 -2.32 -1.50
C LEU A 91 18.29 -2.42 -2.41
N LEU A 92 18.35 -1.92 -3.64
CA LEU A 92 17.20 -1.88 -4.53
C LEU A 92 17.08 -3.18 -5.33
N ARG A 93 15.88 -3.74 -5.39
CA ARG A 93 15.53 -4.94 -6.17
C ARG A 93 14.34 -4.61 -7.07
N PRO A 94 14.56 -3.88 -8.18
CA PRO A 94 13.49 -3.66 -9.14
C PRO A 94 13.03 -4.99 -9.71
N LEU A 95 11.71 -5.19 -9.78
CA LEU A 95 11.06 -6.36 -10.36
C LEU A 95 10.21 -5.91 -11.54
N GLU A 96 10.26 -6.63 -12.65
CA GLU A 96 9.48 -6.29 -13.84
C GLU A 96 7.98 -6.41 -13.58
N VAL A 97 7.24 -5.42 -14.08
CA VAL A 97 5.77 -5.33 -13.93
C VAL A 97 5.12 -6.32 -14.88
N ASN A 98 4.05 -6.95 -14.43
CA ASN A 98 3.32 -8.04 -15.07
C ASN A 98 4.13 -9.35 -15.23
N GLU A 99 5.23 -9.49 -14.49
CA GLU A 99 6.00 -10.72 -14.43
C GLU A 99 5.97 -11.33 -13.03
N SER A 100 6.03 -12.67 -12.98
CA SER A 100 6.13 -13.44 -11.74
C SER A 100 7.59 -13.68 -11.38
N HIS A 101 7.95 -13.37 -10.13
CA HIS A 101 9.30 -13.42 -9.61
C HIS A 101 9.36 -14.42 -8.45
N GLN A 102 10.08 -15.52 -8.65
CA GLN A 102 10.37 -16.45 -7.56
C GLN A 102 11.38 -15.81 -6.61
N LEU A 103 10.99 -15.65 -5.36
CA LEU A 103 11.87 -15.20 -4.28
C LEU A 103 12.21 -16.40 -3.40
N ALA A 104 12.19 -16.26 -2.07
CA ALA A 104 12.55 -17.32 -1.14
C ALA A 104 11.60 -18.53 -1.24
N ASP A 105 10.65 -18.64 -0.33
CA ASP A 105 9.63 -19.69 -0.28
C ASP A 105 8.27 -19.22 -0.83
N PHE A 106 8.30 -18.20 -1.68
CA PHE A 106 7.10 -17.58 -2.27
C PHE A 106 7.41 -16.95 -3.63
N CYS A 107 6.37 -16.81 -4.44
CA CYS A 107 6.38 -16.07 -5.69
C CYS A 107 5.67 -14.72 -5.48
N VAL A 108 6.13 -13.68 -6.18
CA VAL A 108 5.46 -12.37 -6.23
C VAL A 108 5.28 -11.94 -7.67
N THR A 109 4.08 -11.49 -8.03
CA THR A 109 3.78 -10.88 -9.33
C THR A 109 3.42 -9.41 -9.11
N LEU A 110 4.06 -8.50 -9.84
CA LEU A 110 3.73 -7.08 -9.82
C LEU A 110 2.65 -6.83 -10.86
N LEU A 111 1.59 -6.13 -10.50
CA LEU A 111 0.50 -5.75 -11.40
C LEU A 111 0.39 -4.22 -11.41
N GLU A 112 0.12 -3.63 -12.57
CA GLU A 112 -0.07 -2.18 -12.68
C GLU A 112 -1.26 -1.71 -11.81
N ALA A 113 -1.10 -0.64 -11.02
CA ALA A 113 -2.11 -0.18 -10.06
C ALA A 113 -2.98 1.01 -10.56
N ASN A 114 -2.64 1.60 -11.69
CA ASN A 114 -3.31 2.72 -12.35
C ASN A 114 -3.44 3.96 -11.45
N HIS A 115 -2.47 4.16 -10.55
CA HIS A 115 -2.43 5.26 -9.58
C HIS A 115 -1.46 6.36 -10.00
N CYS A 116 -0.16 6.16 -9.74
CA CYS A 116 0.93 7.06 -10.14
C CYS A 116 2.01 6.29 -10.92
N PRO A 117 2.97 6.98 -11.58
CA PRO A 117 4.08 6.31 -12.25
C PRO A 117 4.83 5.35 -11.30
N GLY A 118 4.93 4.08 -11.69
CA GLY A 118 5.61 3.05 -10.92
C GLY A 118 4.76 2.37 -9.84
N ALA A 119 3.50 2.79 -9.65
CA ALA A 119 2.62 2.15 -8.69
C ALA A 119 2.23 0.73 -9.12
N VAL A 120 2.33 -0.20 -8.19
CA VAL A 120 2.01 -1.61 -8.42
C VAL A 120 1.19 -2.20 -7.28
N MET A 121 0.31 -3.12 -7.64
CA MET A 121 -0.21 -4.13 -6.73
C MET A 121 0.80 -5.28 -6.66
N PHE A 122 0.86 -5.97 -5.53
CA PHE A 122 1.64 -7.19 -5.36
C PHE A 122 0.73 -8.38 -5.12
N LEU A 123 0.84 -9.40 -5.98
CA LEU A 123 0.21 -10.70 -5.81
C LEU A 123 1.25 -11.70 -5.32
N PHE A 124 1.12 -12.14 -4.07
CA PHE A 124 2.01 -13.10 -3.43
C PHE A 124 1.37 -14.48 -3.37
N GLU A 125 2.17 -15.52 -3.61
CA GLU A 125 1.72 -16.92 -3.54
C GLU A 125 2.77 -17.76 -2.83
N SER A 126 2.33 -18.55 -1.83
CA SER A 126 3.18 -19.48 -1.10
C SER A 126 2.35 -20.63 -0.53
N ASP A 127 2.91 -21.83 -0.51
CA ASP A 127 2.32 -22.97 0.20
C ASP A 127 2.15 -22.69 1.71
N SER A 128 2.94 -21.77 2.26
CA SER A 128 2.96 -21.48 3.70
C SER A 128 1.89 -20.49 4.17
N PHE A 129 1.43 -19.58 3.30
CA PHE A 129 0.49 -18.51 3.67
C PHE A 129 -0.62 -18.28 2.64
N GLY A 130 -0.70 -19.11 1.60
CA GLY A 130 -1.70 -18.98 0.54
C GLY A 130 -1.42 -17.83 -0.43
N THR A 131 -2.48 -17.29 -0.99
CA THR A 131 -2.48 -16.21 -1.98
C THR A 131 -2.91 -14.88 -1.36
N VAL A 132 -2.03 -13.88 -1.43
CA VAL A 132 -2.25 -12.55 -0.83
C VAL A 132 -2.14 -11.49 -1.90
N LEU A 133 -3.16 -10.63 -2.03
CA LEU A 133 -3.13 -9.46 -2.91
C LEU A 133 -3.00 -8.19 -2.06
N CYS A 134 -1.91 -7.44 -2.26
CA CYS A 134 -1.74 -6.09 -1.72
C CYS A 134 -1.96 -5.09 -2.85
N THR A 135 -3.02 -4.30 -2.78
CA THR A 135 -3.37 -3.37 -3.86
C THR A 135 -2.52 -2.09 -3.88
N GLY A 136 -1.85 -1.75 -2.77
CA GLY A 136 -1.26 -0.43 -2.60
C GLY A 136 -2.35 0.63 -2.63
N ASP A 137 -2.07 1.77 -3.27
CA ASP A 137 -3.12 2.67 -3.73
C ASP A 137 -3.40 2.33 -5.20
N MET A 138 -4.68 2.25 -5.58
CA MET A 138 -5.05 1.90 -6.94
C MET A 138 -6.31 2.62 -7.41
N ARG A 139 -6.46 2.74 -8.74
CA ARG A 139 -7.70 3.20 -9.35
C ARG A 139 -8.16 2.23 -10.42
N HIS A 140 -9.24 1.50 -10.16
CA HIS A 140 -9.85 0.69 -11.20
C HIS A 140 -10.61 1.60 -12.19
N ASP A 141 -10.40 1.38 -13.48
CA ASP A 141 -11.20 1.97 -14.55
C ASP A 141 -11.19 1.07 -15.80
N HIS A 142 -11.86 1.51 -16.86
CA HIS A 142 -11.96 0.78 -18.12
C HIS A 142 -10.61 0.44 -18.79
N ARG A 143 -9.51 1.11 -18.42
CA ARG A 143 -8.16 0.84 -18.95
C ARG A 143 -7.56 -0.37 -18.22
N MET A 144 -7.69 -0.42 -16.90
CA MET A 144 -7.34 -1.59 -16.10
C MET A 144 -8.26 -2.78 -16.43
N GLU A 145 -9.55 -2.54 -16.67
CA GLU A 145 -10.50 -3.60 -17.05
C GLU A 145 -10.07 -4.35 -18.32
N LYS A 146 -9.54 -3.63 -19.32
CA LYS A 146 -8.99 -4.25 -20.54
C LYS A 146 -7.81 -5.18 -20.25
N MET A 147 -6.99 -4.89 -19.24
CA MET A 147 -5.84 -5.72 -18.88
C MET A 147 -6.27 -7.13 -18.48
N PHE A 148 -7.44 -7.29 -17.86
CA PHE A 148 -7.98 -8.61 -17.54
C PHE A 148 -8.28 -9.47 -18.78
N ALA A 149 -8.39 -8.89 -19.97
CA ALA A 149 -8.55 -9.62 -21.22
C ALA A 149 -7.25 -9.74 -22.04
N THR A 150 -6.28 -8.85 -21.84
CA THR A 150 -5.11 -8.72 -22.73
C THR A 150 -3.76 -9.00 -22.07
N GLU A 151 -3.66 -8.85 -20.75
CA GLU A 151 -2.42 -8.98 -20.01
C GLU A 151 -2.38 -10.34 -19.27
N PRO A 152 -1.45 -11.26 -19.62
CA PRO A 152 -1.34 -12.57 -18.98
C PRO A 152 -1.37 -12.56 -17.45
N ALA A 153 -0.70 -11.59 -16.80
CA ALA A 153 -0.67 -11.51 -15.34
C ALA A 153 -2.07 -11.23 -14.74
N PHE A 154 -2.85 -10.35 -15.37
CA PHE A 154 -4.23 -10.04 -14.96
C PHE A 154 -5.19 -11.18 -15.31
N MET A 155 -5.04 -11.81 -16.47
CA MET A 155 -5.81 -13.01 -16.84
C MET A 155 -5.59 -14.16 -15.86
N ARG A 156 -4.36 -14.28 -15.32
CA ARG A 156 -4.04 -15.25 -14.27
C ARG A 156 -4.71 -14.86 -12.95
N LEU A 157 -4.67 -13.59 -12.56
CA LEU A 157 -5.33 -13.10 -11.35
C LEU A 157 -6.82 -13.50 -11.31
N GLN A 158 -7.54 -13.44 -12.44
CA GLN A 158 -8.97 -13.86 -12.50
C GLN A 158 -9.21 -15.34 -12.20
N LYS A 159 -8.19 -16.19 -12.32
CA LYS A 159 -8.30 -17.64 -12.15
C LYS A 159 -7.88 -18.11 -10.77
N LEU A 160 -7.32 -17.22 -9.95
CA LEU A 160 -6.82 -17.55 -8.62
C LEU A 160 -7.89 -17.32 -7.56
N THR A 161 -7.89 -18.18 -6.55
CA THR A 161 -8.54 -17.88 -5.28
C THR A 161 -7.62 -17.00 -4.46
N ILE A 162 -8.10 -15.82 -4.07
CA ILE A 162 -7.37 -14.92 -3.18
C ILE A 162 -7.78 -15.21 -1.75
N ASP A 163 -6.85 -15.67 -0.92
CA ASP A 163 -7.10 -15.99 0.49
C ASP A 163 -7.19 -14.71 1.33
N HIS A 164 -6.33 -13.72 1.03
CA HIS A 164 -6.29 -12.44 1.74
C HIS A 164 -6.09 -11.26 0.77
N ILE A 165 -6.82 -10.16 1.03
CA ILE A 165 -6.64 -8.90 0.31
C ILE A 165 -6.37 -7.76 1.28
N TYR A 166 -5.33 -6.98 1.00
CA TYR A 166 -5.07 -5.68 1.58
C TYR A 166 -5.48 -4.61 0.56
N LEU A 167 -6.70 -4.10 0.75
CA LEU A 167 -7.43 -3.28 -0.21
C LEU A 167 -7.30 -1.79 0.09
N ASP A 168 -6.98 -0.99 -0.93
CA ASP A 168 -7.23 0.46 -0.94
C ASP A 168 -8.72 0.72 -0.75
N ASN A 169 -9.08 1.22 0.42
CA ASN A 169 -10.44 1.53 0.80
C ASN A 169 -10.70 3.04 0.90
N THR A 170 -9.88 3.87 0.26
CA THR A 170 -9.94 5.34 0.34
C THR A 170 -11.34 5.89 0.07
N TYR A 171 -12.05 5.29 -0.89
CA TYR A 171 -13.39 5.71 -1.30
C TYR A 171 -14.48 4.65 -1.06
N LEU A 172 -14.31 3.78 -0.06
CA LEU A 172 -15.31 2.74 0.28
C LEU A 172 -16.54 3.29 1.07
N ASP A 173 -16.64 4.61 1.27
CA ASP A 173 -17.81 5.24 1.90
C ASP A 173 -18.83 5.66 0.83
N GLU A 174 -20.07 5.17 0.95
CA GLU A 174 -21.21 5.41 0.05
C GLU A 174 -21.59 6.89 -0.12
N LYS A 175 -21.04 7.80 0.71
CA LYS A 175 -21.34 9.24 0.67
C LYS A 175 -20.54 10.01 -0.37
N ILE A 176 -19.52 9.41 -0.98
CA ILE A 176 -18.68 10.07 -1.97
C ILE A 176 -19.31 9.88 -3.35
N ALA A 177 -19.63 11.00 -4.00
CA ALA A 177 -20.21 11.04 -5.34
C ALA A 177 -19.28 10.42 -6.38
N GLU A 178 -19.83 10.00 -7.53
CA GLU A 178 -19.05 9.63 -8.71
C GLU A 178 -18.07 10.76 -9.06
N PHE A 179 -16.81 10.39 -9.24
CA PHE A 179 -15.77 11.30 -9.74
C PHE A 179 -15.79 11.27 -11.27
N PRO A 180 -15.41 12.37 -11.93
CA PRO A 180 -15.14 12.32 -13.37
C PRO A 180 -14.08 11.26 -13.68
N THR A 181 -14.23 10.66 -14.85
CA THR A 181 -13.18 9.83 -15.46
C THR A 181 -11.90 10.64 -15.63
N ARG A 182 -10.77 9.95 -15.84
CA ARG A 182 -9.49 10.63 -16.07
C ARG A 182 -9.54 11.47 -17.34
N GLU A 183 -10.22 10.97 -18.36
CA GLU A 183 -10.41 11.62 -19.65
C GLU A 183 -11.24 12.90 -19.51
N GLU A 184 -12.33 12.87 -18.73
CA GLU A 184 -13.13 14.05 -18.43
C GLU A 184 -12.31 15.09 -17.68
N ALA A 185 -11.63 14.70 -16.59
CA ALA A 185 -10.83 15.62 -15.78
C ALA A 185 -9.64 16.28 -16.52
N ILE A 186 -9.11 15.64 -17.57
CA ILE A 186 -8.02 16.21 -18.40
C ILE A 186 -8.57 17.15 -19.47
N SER A 187 -9.82 17.00 -19.87
CA SER A 187 -10.44 17.81 -20.92
C SER A 187 -11.10 19.11 -20.40
N GLU A 188 -11.09 19.32 -19.08
CA GLU A 188 -11.40 20.59 -18.40
C GLU A 188 -10.25 21.60 -18.45
#